data_AF-A0A332KKI3-F1
#
_entry.id   AF-A0A332KKI3-F1
#
_cell.length_a   1.000
_cell.length_b   1.000
_cell.length_c   1.000
_cell.angle_alpha   90.00
_cell.angle_beta   90.00
_cell.angle_gamma   90.00
#
_symmetry.space_group_name_H-M   'P 1'
#
loop_
_entity.id
_entity.type
_entity.pdbx_description
1 polymer ?
#
loop_
_entity_poly.entity_id
_entity_poly.type
_entity_poly.pdbx_seq_one_letter_code
_entity_poly.pdbx_strand_id
1 'polypeptide(L)'
;MTGWIRTTEVTREAKRKGYAHPHFHCLLMVPPSFFKVNYTKQSRWAEIWGECMRLDVVPSVDVRAVKGGVDKAILETVKTFTYSVKPETLEADQEWTLEYFRQVHKLRFIAAGGALKDAIRSIDSVTDEDMIYTDDNPKPEAPEKELRQLGYSWRRHELKYRRFSKADRPAGE
;
A
#
# COMPACT_ATOMS: atom_id res chain seq x y z
N MET A 1 17.88 15.00 2.91
CA MET A 1 16.77 14.16 3.37
C MET A 1 17.32 13.24 4.46
N THR A 2 16.65 13.11 5.60
CA THR A 2 17.18 12.42 6.81
C THR A 2 16.45 11.12 7.15
N GLY A 3 15.29 10.88 6.54
CA GLY A 3 14.51 9.66 6.69
C GLY A 3 13.38 9.60 5.67
N TRP A 4 12.88 8.40 5.38
CA TRP A 4 11.75 8.21 4.48
C TRP A 4 11.04 6.88 4.70
N ILE A 5 9.77 6.84 4.32
CA ILE A 5 8.94 5.64 4.19
C ILE A 5 8.23 5.71 2.83
N ARG A 6 8.13 4.57 2.14
CA ARG A 6 7.38 4.41 0.90
C ARG A 6 6.62 3.11 0.94
N THR A 7 5.32 3.19 0.68
CA THR A 7 4.47 2.03 0.48
C THR A 7 3.82 2.04 -0.88
N THR A 8 3.37 0.85 -1.28
CA THR A 8 2.76 0.61 -2.59
C THR A 8 1.37 0.06 -2.34
N GLU A 9 0.36 0.81 -2.75
CA GLU A 9 -1.00 0.34 -2.90
C GLU A 9 -1.21 0.01 -4.38
N VAL A 10 -2.04 -0.98 -4.68
CA VAL A 10 -2.36 -1.38 -6.05
C VAL A 10 -3.86 -1.36 -6.25
N THR A 11 -4.29 -0.70 -7.30
CA THR A 11 -5.68 -0.67 -7.73
C THR A 11 -5.85 -1.38 -9.07
N ARG A 12 -7.07 -1.84 -9.35
CA ARG A 12 -7.43 -2.36 -10.67
C ARG A 12 -7.77 -1.21 -11.59
N GLU A 13 -7.04 -1.05 -12.69
CA GLU A 13 -7.33 0.00 -13.66
C GLU A 13 -8.59 -0.35 -14.47
N ALA A 14 -9.50 0.63 -14.64
CA ALA A 14 -10.71 0.44 -15.44
C ALA A 14 -10.44 0.38 -16.95
N LYS A 15 -9.39 1.06 -17.43
CA LYS A 15 -9.11 1.23 -18.87
C LYS A 15 -8.21 0.13 -19.44
N ARG A 16 -7.25 -0.37 -18.66
CA ARG A 16 -6.30 -1.39 -19.09
C ARG A 16 -6.60 -2.71 -18.40
N LYS A 17 -7.20 -3.64 -19.16
CA LYS A 17 -7.52 -4.97 -18.66
C LYS A 17 -6.26 -5.69 -18.17
N GLY A 18 -6.32 -6.25 -16.97
CA GLY A 18 -5.22 -7.01 -16.38
C GLY A 18 -4.09 -6.17 -15.80
N TYR A 19 -4.17 -4.84 -15.78
CA TYR A 19 -3.10 -4.00 -15.21
C TYR A 19 -3.28 -3.79 -13.71
N ALA A 20 -2.23 -4.06 -12.94
CA ALA A 20 -2.09 -3.70 -11.54
C ALA A 20 -1.52 -2.28 -11.46
N HIS A 21 -2.38 -1.29 -11.21
CA HIS A 21 -1.98 0.13 -11.23
C HIS A 21 -1.35 0.51 -9.89
N PRO A 22 -0.04 0.84 -9.84
CA PRO A 22 0.62 1.19 -8.59
C PRO A 22 0.30 2.62 -8.14
N HIS A 23 0.06 2.77 -6.84
CA HIS A 23 -0.02 4.02 -6.12
C HIS A 23 1.08 4.05 -5.05
N PHE A 24 1.89 5.11 -5.03
CA PHE A 24 2.96 5.27 -4.05
C PHE A 24 2.56 6.29 -2.99
N HIS A 25 2.57 5.85 -1.73
CA HIS A 25 2.41 6.72 -0.57
C HIS A 25 3.78 6.90 0.09
N CYS A 26 4.25 8.14 0.15
CA CYS A 26 5.61 8.45 0.60
C CYS A 26 5.60 9.48 1.73
N LEU A 27 6.29 9.17 2.83
CA LEU A 27 6.61 10.13 3.88
C LEU A 27 8.11 10.47 3.81
N LEU A 28 8.44 11.75 3.67
CA LEU A 28 9.82 12.22 3.54
C LEU A 28 10.18 13.16 4.70
N MET A 29 11.28 12.87 5.39
CA MET A 29 11.84 13.73 6.43
C MET A 29 12.87 14.68 5.81
N VAL A 30 12.51 15.97 5.78
CA VAL A 30 13.31 17.05 5.17
C VAL A 30 13.81 18.02 6.23
N PRO A 31 14.99 18.66 6.04
CA PRO A 31 15.47 19.66 6.99
C PRO A 31 14.53 20.88 7.02
N PRO A 32 14.46 21.63 8.13
CA PRO A 32 13.62 22.83 8.23
C PRO A 32 13.88 23.88 7.14
N SER A 33 15.12 23.95 6.63
CA SER A 33 15.51 24.85 5.54
C SER A 33 14.93 24.47 4.17
N PHE A 34 14.39 23.25 4.00
CA PHE A 34 13.86 22.76 2.73
C PHE A 34 12.78 23.69 2.18
N PHE A 35 11.84 24.14 3.02
CA PHE A 35 10.73 25.01 2.59
C PHE A 35 11.16 26.43 2.23
N LYS A 36 12.42 26.82 2.44
CA LYS A 36 12.95 28.15 2.13
C LYS A 36 13.94 28.13 0.97
N VAL A 37 14.91 27.21 1.00
CA VAL A 37 16.06 27.23 0.08
C VAL A 37 15.91 26.18 -1.03
N ASN A 38 15.42 24.98 -0.67
CA ASN A 38 15.44 23.81 -1.55
C ASN A 38 14.03 23.30 -1.87
N TYR A 39 13.03 24.18 -1.82
CA TYR A 39 11.63 23.78 -1.93
C TYR A 39 11.36 23.26 -3.34
N THR A 40 10.96 21.99 -3.42
CA THR A 40 10.58 21.36 -4.69
C THR A 40 9.08 21.50 -4.88
N LYS A 41 8.69 22.26 -5.91
CA LYS A 41 7.28 22.46 -6.27
C LYS A 41 6.65 21.14 -6.72
N GLN A 42 5.33 21.02 -6.55
CA GLN A 42 4.55 19.85 -6.98
C GLN A 42 4.79 19.49 -8.45
N SER A 43 4.86 20.48 -9.35
CA SER A 43 5.09 20.23 -10.78
C SER A 43 6.43 19.56 -11.03
N ARG A 44 7.47 19.97 -10.29
CA ARG A 44 8.80 19.37 -10.39
C ARG A 44 8.81 17.94 -9.86
N TRP A 45 8.04 17.66 -8.79
CA TRP A 45 7.85 16.28 -8.34
C TRP A 45 7.20 15.41 -9.42
N ALA A 46 6.16 15.92 -10.09
CA ALA A 46 5.47 15.20 -11.15
C ALA A 46 6.43 14.84 -12.30
N GLU A 47 7.25 15.80 -12.75
CA GLU A 47 8.28 15.58 -13.78
C GLU A 47 9.27 14.48 -13.37
N ILE A 48 9.86 14.58 -12.17
CA ILE A 48 10.83 13.61 -11.67
C ILE A 48 10.22 12.20 -11.63
N TRP A 49 8.99 12.07 -11.14
CA TRP A 49 8.29 10.78 -11.12
C TRP A 49 8.05 10.24 -12.53
N GLY A 50 7.62 11.09 -13.47
CA GLY A 50 7.45 10.73 -14.87
C GLY A 50 8.75 10.24 -15.51
N GLU A 51 9.86 10.96 -15.30
CA GLU A 51 11.20 10.57 -15.76
C GLU A 51 11.65 9.23 -15.15
N CYS A 52 11.51 9.06 -13.83
CA CYS A 52 11.92 7.82 -13.13
C CYS A 52 11.12 6.60 -13.60
N MET A 53 9.81 6.79 -13.81
CA MET A 53 8.90 5.74 -14.27
C MET A 53 8.89 5.58 -15.78
N ARG A 54 9.60 6.46 -16.52
CA ARG A 54 9.65 6.51 -17.98
C ARG A 54 8.24 6.59 -18.60
N LEU A 55 7.42 7.46 -18.05
CA LEU A 55 6.06 7.70 -18.53
C LEU A 55 6.08 8.71 -19.68
N ASP A 56 5.24 8.46 -20.69
CA ASP A 56 4.98 9.41 -21.78
C ASP A 56 4.05 10.56 -21.35
N VAL A 57 3.59 10.53 -20.09
CA VAL A 57 2.67 11.52 -19.50
C VAL A 57 3.18 11.98 -18.14
N VAL A 58 2.85 13.22 -17.79
CA VAL A 58 3.14 13.75 -16.44
C VAL A 58 2.16 13.12 -15.44
N PRO A 59 2.63 12.38 -14.43
CA PRO A 59 1.77 11.73 -13.45
C PRO A 59 1.12 12.76 -12.51
N SER A 60 -0.03 12.40 -11.95
CA SER A 60 -0.64 13.16 -10.86
C SER A 60 0.08 12.84 -9.55
N VAL A 61 0.56 13.89 -8.86
CA VAL A 61 1.19 13.76 -7.53
C VAL A 61 0.55 14.74 -6.56
N ASP A 62 0.26 14.29 -5.34
CA ASP A 62 -0.18 15.14 -4.24
C ASP A 62 0.96 15.27 -3.22
N VAL A 63 1.35 16.50 -2.89
CA VAL A 63 2.51 16.78 -2.03
C VAL A 63 2.08 17.77 -0.97
N ARG A 64 2.09 17.32 0.29
CA ARG A 64 1.66 18.13 1.43
C ARG A 64 2.68 18.07 2.57
N ALA A 65 2.84 19.19 3.26
CA ALA A 65 3.56 19.21 4.53
C ALA A 65 2.63 18.68 5.63
N VAL A 66 3.07 17.67 6.36
CA VAL A 66 2.30 17.14 7.49
C VAL A 66 2.33 18.11 8.67
N LYS A 67 1.18 18.33 9.30
CA LYS A 67 1.03 19.16 10.50
C LYS A 67 0.76 18.25 11.70
N GLY A 68 1.41 18.51 12.84
CA GLY A 68 1.11 17.81 14.10
C GLY A 68 2.15 16.80 14.59
N GLY A 69 3.43 16.97 14.24
CA GLY A 69 4.52 16.15 14.77
C GLY A 69 4.77 14.86 13.97
N VAL A 70 5.86 14.17 14.32
CA VAL A 70 6.32 12.96 13.59
C VAL A 70 5.38 11.78 13.83
N ASP A 71 4.88 11.58 15.04
CA ASP A 71 4.02 10.44 15.38
C ASP A 71 2.69 10.47 14.63
N LYS A 72 2.07 11.66 14.52
CA LYS A 72 0.87 11.83 13.70
C LYS A 72 1.15 11.59 12.22
N ALA A 73 2.30 12.06 11.71
CA ALA A 73 2.68 11.83 10.32
C ALA A 73 2.89 10.34 10.04
N ILE A 74 3.55 9.64 10.95
CA ILE A 74 3.72 8.20 10.90
C ILE A 74 2.35 7.53 10.92
N LEU A 75 1.47 7.86 11.87
CA LEU A 75 0.13 7.27 11.98
C LEU A 75 -0.72 7.49 10.73
N GLU A 76 -0.76 8.70 10.17
CA GLU A 76 -1.47 8.99 8.91
C GLU A 76 -0.90 8.16 7.74
N THR A 77 0.41 8.00 7.70
CA THR A 77 1.05 7.16 6.67
C THR A 77 0.72 5.68 6.91
N VAL A 78 0.73 5.21 8.16
CA VAL A 78 0.38 3.83 8.58
C VAL A 78 -1.08 3.49 8.34
N LYS A 79 -2.02 4.40 8.60
CA LYS A 79 -3.43 4.24 8.23
C LYS A 79 -3.62 4.02 6.72
N THR A 80 -2.71 4.58 5.91
CA THR A 80 -2.70 4.37 4.45
C THR A 80 -1.98 3.07 4.07
N PHE A 81 -1.25 2.43 5.00
CA PHE A 81 -0.57 1.15 4.78
C PHE A 81 -1.46 -0.07 4.98
N THR A 82 -2.64 0.09 5.59
CA THR A 82 -3.45 -1.04 6.06
C THR A 82 -3.81 -2.01 4.92
N TYR A 83 -3.92 -1.54 3.67
CA TYR A 83 -4.19 -2.42 2.52
C TYR A 83 -3.27 -2.14 1.34
N SER A 84 -2.52 -3.16 0.94
CA SER A 84 -1.78 -3.17 -0.34
C SER A 84 -2.69 -3.25 -1.56
N VAL A 85 -3.88 -3.83 -1.38
CA VAL A 85 -4.97 -3.91 -2.36
C VAL A 85 -6.27 -4.11 -1.56
N LYS A 86 -7.36 -3.51 -2.01
CA LYS A 86 -8.66 -3.67 -1.35
C LYS A 86 -9.19 -5.11 -1.49
N PRO A 87 -9.64 -5.76 -0.41
CA PRO A 87 -10.17 -7.13 -0.46
C PRO A 87 -11.27 -7.31 -1.50
N GLU A 88 -12.18 -6.34 -1.62
CA GLU A 88 -13.30 -6.36 -2.57
C GLU A 88 -12.81 -6.41 -4.02
N THR A 89 -11.63 -5.83 -4.29
CA THR A 89 -11.03 -5.87 -5.64
C THR A 89 -10.51 -7.27 -5.98
N LEU A 90 -9.93 -7.97 -4.99
CA LEU A 90 -9.44 -9.34 -5.17
C LEU A 90 -10.59 -10.34 -5.33
N GLU A 91 -11.72 -10.11 -4.65
CA GLU A 91 -12.90 -10.95 -4.72
C GLU A 91 -13.69 -10.76 -6.03
N ALA A 92 -13.74 -9.52 -6.53
CA ALA A 92 -14.57 -9.18 -7.70
C ALA A 92 -14.08 -9.80 -9.01
N ASP A 93 -12.78 -10.07 -9.16
CA ASP A 93 -12.23 -10.63 -10.41
C ASP A 93 -11.05 -11.56 -10.15
N GLN A 94 -11.33 -12.85 -10.27
CA GLN A 94 -10.38 -13.92 -10.07
C GLN A 94 -9.24 -13.95 -11.10
N GLU A 95 -9.54 -13.63 -12.37
CA GLU A 95 -8.50 -13.63 -13.41
C GLU A 95 -7.54 -12.47 -13.17
N TRP A 96 -8.07 -11.30 -12.84
CA TRP A 96 -7.26 -10.17 -12.43
C TRP A 96 -6.46 -10.48 -11.16
N THR A 97 -7.03 -11.15 -10.16
CA THR A 97 -6.31 -11.53 -8.93
C THR A 97 -5.09 -12.41 -9.20
N LEU A 98 -5.20 -13.37 -10.12
CA LEU A 98 -4.06 -14.20 -10.52
C LEU A 98 -2.98 -13.39 -11.25
N GLU A 99 -3.41 -12.46 -12.10
CA GLU A 99 -2.49 -11.58 -12.83
C GLU A 99 -1.83 -10.56 -11.90
N TYR A 100 -2.57 -10.00 -10.95
CA TYR A 100 -2.08 -9.17 -9.86
C TYR A 100 -0.96 -9.89 -9.12
N PHE A 101 -1.20 -11.13 -8.65
CA PHE A 101 -0.16 -11.91 -7.96
C PHE A 101 1.08 -12.16 -8.83
N ARG A 102 0.94 -12.33 -10.15
CA ARG A 102 2.09 -12.41 -11.06
C ARG A 102 2.86 -11.10 -11.14
N GLN A 103 2.16 -9.97 -11.30
CA GLN A 103 2.78 -8.65 -11.48
C GLN A 103 3.50 -8.18 -10.21
N VAL A 104 2.96 -8.49 -9.04
CA VAL A 104 3.51 -8.06 -7.75
C VAL A 104 4.52 -9.03 -7.16
N HIS A 105 4.74 -10.18 -7.80
CA HIS A 105 5.62 -11.23 -7.32
C HIS A 105 7.06 -10.70 -7.14
N LYS A 106 7.62 -10.91 -5.94
CA LYS A 106 8.95 -10.45 -5.50
C LYS A 106 9.12 -8.92 -5.48
N LEU A 107 8.04 -8.14 -5.54
CA LEU A 107 8.10 -6.71 -5.31
C LEU A 107 8.07 -6.41 -3.80
N ARG A 108 8.75 -5.32 -3.43
CA ARG A 108 8.80 -4.84 -2.05
C ARG A 108 7.75 -3.75 -1.85
N PHE A 109 6.66 -4.06 -1.16
CA PHE A 109 5.54 -3.14 -0.97
C PHE A 109 5.86 -2.04 0.03
N ILE A 110 6.60 -2.34 1.09
CA ILE A 110 7.03 -1.38 2.11
C ILE A 110 8.56 -1.23 2.07
N ALA A 111 9.05 0.00 2.00
CA ALA A 111 10.45 0.28 2.30
C ALA A 111 10.58 1.56 3.11
N ALA A 112 11.60 1.59 3.95
CA ALA A 112 11.98 2.76 4.71
C ALA A 112 13.49 2.89 4.82
N GLY A 113 13.96 4.09 5.08
CA GLY A 113 15.37 4.40 5.25
C GLY A 113 15.61 5.63 6.11
N GLY A 114 16.86 5.80 6.56
CA GLY A 114 17.25 6.86 7.49
C GLY A 114 16.52 6.75 8.82
N ALA A 115 16.28 7.89 9.48
CA ALA A 115 15.73 7.96 10.83
C ALA A 115 14.33 7.32 10.99
N LEU A 116 13.54 7.24 9.90
CA LEU A 116 12.20 6.65 9.94
C LEU A 116 12.20 5.11 9.84
N LYS A 117 13.33 4.49 9.49
CA LYS A 117 13.44 3.03 9.46
C LYS A 117 13.31 2.42 10.85
N ASP A 118 13.95 3.04 11.85
CA ASP A 118 13.91 2.59 13.23
C ASP A 118 12.54 2.87 13.86
N ALA A 119 11.87 3.94 13.42
CA ALA A 119 10.51 4.26 13.84
C ALA A 119 9.49 3.19 13.39
N ILE A 120 9.60 2.64 12.18
CA ILE A 120 8.77 1.50 11.77
C ILE A 120 9.03 0.28 12.65
N ARG A 121 10.29 0.02 13.00
CA ARG A 121 10.63 -1.11 13.88
C ARG A 121 10.08 -0.94 15.30
N SER A 122 9.95 0.31 15.79
CA SER A 122 9.21 0.56 17.03
C SER A 122 7.70 0.41 16.88
N ILE A 123 7.14 0.63 15.69
CA ILE A 123 5.72 0.34 15.41
C ILE A 123 5.45 -1.16 15.39
N ASP A 124 6.41 -2.02 15.04
CA ASP A 124 6.26 -3.47 15.25
C ASP A 124 6.06 -3.87 16.73
N SER A 125 6.34 -2.96 17.68
CA SER A 125 6.02 -3.16 19.12
C SER A 125 4.63 -2.64 19.51
N VAL A 126 3.97 -1.90 18.62
CA VAL A 126 2.57 -1.48 18.70
C VAL A 126 1.74 -2.67 18.23
N THR A 127 0.72 -3.06 18.99
CA THR A 127 -0.01 -4.29 18.69
C THR A 127 -0.77 -4.18 17.37
N ASP A 128 -1.05 -5.30 16.70
CA ASP A 128 -1.91 -5.31 15.51
C ASP A 128 -3.25 -4.60 15.80
N GLU A 129 -3.76 -4.71 17.02
CA GLU A 129 -4.98 -4.03 17.47
C GLU A 129 -4.85 -2.50 17.45
N ASP A 130 -3.73 -1.95 17.94
CA ASP A 130 -3.47 -0.50 17.93
C ASP A 130 -3.26 0.08 16.52
N MET A 131 -2.87 -0.77 15.55
CA MET A 131 -2.72 -0.39 14.14
C MET A 131 -4.02 -0.49 13.33
N ILE A 132 -4.90 -1.42 13.70
CA ILE A 132 -6.20 -1.63 13.05
C ILE A 132 -7.25 -0.66 13.60
N TYR A 133 -7.22 -0.42 14.91
CA TYR A 133 -8.22 0.39 15.61
C TYR A 133 -7.64 1.73 16.00
N THR A 134 -8.33 2.81 15.63
CA THR A 134 -7.95 4.19 15.99
C THR A 134 -9.17 4.96 16.46
N ASP A 135 -9.01 6.17 16.99
CA ASP A 135 -10.15 7.00 17.44
C ASP A 135 -11.23 7.20 16.35
N ASP A 136 -10.83 7.18 15.07
CA ASP A 136 -11.73 7.29 13.92
C ASP A 136 -12.25 5.93 13.40
N ASN A 137 -11.72 4.80 13.92
CA ASN A 137 -12.09 3.43 13.55
C ASN A 137 -12.03 2.53 14.80
N PRO A 138 -13.00 2.64 15.72
CA PRO A 138 -12.97 1.95 17.01
C PRO A 138 -13.05 0.43 16.86
N LYS A 139 -12.48 -0.30 17.83
CA LYS A 139 -12.56 -1.77 17.89
C LYS A 139 -14.03 -2.20 17.94
N PRO A 140 -14.48 -3.09 17.03
CA PRO A 140 -15.85 -3.59 17.07
C PRO A 140 -16.10 -4.39 18.36
N GLU A 141 -17.26 -4.18 18.97
CA GLU A 141 -17.66 -4.85 20.23
C GLU A 141 -17.91 -6.36 20.06
N ALA A 142 -18.13 -6.81 18.81
CA ALA A 142 -18.28 -8.21 18.45
C ALA A 142 -16.96 -8.77 17.89
N PRO A 143 -16.62 -10.05 18.16
CA PRO A 143 -15.47 -10.68 17.53
C PRO A 143 -15.58 -10.58 16.00
N GLU A 144 -14.46 -10.26 15.33
CA GLU A 144 -14.42 -10.23 13.88
C GLU A 144 -14.85 -11.60 13.33
N LYS A 145 -15.89 -11.58 12.48
CA LYS A 145 -16.33 -12.80 11.79
C LYS A 145 -15.16 -13.37 11.01
N GLU A 146 -14.93 -14.68 11.09
CA GLU A 146 -13.93 -15.33 10.26
C GLU A 146 -14.17 -14.95 8.80
N LEU A 147 -13.18 -14.33 8.16
CA LEU A 147 -13.31 -13.89 6.78
C LEU A 147 -13.42 -15.11 5.86
N ARG A 148 -14.23 -14.97 4.80
CA ARG A 148 -14.33 -15.98 3.74
C ARG A 148 -12.95 -16.21 3.12
N GLN A 149 -12.52 -17.46 3.04
CA GLN A 149 -11.24 -17.83 2.42
C GLN A 149 -11.48 -18.42 1.03
N LEU A 150 -10.72 -17.94 0.04
CA LEU A 150 -10.78 -18.42 -1.34
C LEU A 150 -9.60 -19.35 -1.64
N GLY A 151 -9.88 -20.58 -2.07
CA GLY A 151 -8.87 -21.58 -2.42
C GLY A 151 -8.28 -21.41 -3.82
N TYR A 152 -6.96 -21.54 -3.94
CA TYR A 152 -6.25 -21.59 -5.22
C TYR A 152 -5.32 -22.80 -5.26
N SER A 153 -5.18 -23.44 -6.43
CA SER A 153 -4.33 -24.62 -6.64
C SER A 153 -3.34 -24.40 -7.78
N TRP A 154 -2.10 -24.85 -7.59
CA TRP A 154 -1.09 -24.86 -8.64
C TRP A 154 -1.33 -26.03 -9.60
N ARG A 155 -1.60 -25.73 -10.88
CA ARG A 155 -1.75 -26.74 -11.92
C ARG A 155 -0.38 -26.98 -12.57
N ARG A 156 0.30 -28.05 -12.16
CA ARG A 156 1.67 -28.39 -12.63
C ARG A 156 1.80 -28.43 -14.16
N HIS A 157 0.80 -29.01 -14.85
CA HIS A 157 0.80 -29.12 -16.32
C HIS A 157 0.64 -27.78 -17.04
N GLU A 158 -0.01 -26.81 -16.42
CA GLU A 158 -0.24 -25.48 -17.01
C GLU A 158 0.75 -24.42 -16.46
N LEU A 159 1.59 -24.79 -15.49
CA LEU A 159 2.50 -23.92 -14.74
C LEU A 159 1.83 -22.61 -14.29
N LYS A 160 0.58 -22.71 -13.80
CA LYS A 160 -0.18 -21.56 -13.29
C LYS A 160 -1.14 -21.95 -12.17
N TYR A 161 -1.44 -20.97 -11.33
CA TYR A 161 -2.50 -21.08 -10.34
C TYR A 161 -3.87 -21.01 -11.02
N ARG A 162 -4.82 -21.79 -10.50
CA ARG A 162 -6.24 -21.75 -10.87
C ARG A 162 -7.07 -21.80 -9.60
N ARG A 163 -8.26 -21.19 -9.64
CA ARG A 163 -9.24 -21.29 -8.56
C ARG A 163 -9.57 -22.75 -8.26
N PHE A 164 -9.67 -23.03 -6.97
CA PHE A 164 -10.01 -24.33 -6.43
C PHE A 164 -11.07 -24.16 -5.35
N SER A 165 -12.33 -24.11 -5.78
CA SER A 165 -13.49 -23.86 -4.91
C SER A 165 -13.65 -24.90 -3.79
N LYS A 166 -13.14 -26.13 -3.98
CA LYS A 166 -13.18 -27.17 -2.95
C LYS A 166 -12.33 -26.87 -1.71
N ALA A 167 -11.40 -25.92 -1.77
CA ALA A 167 -10.62 -25.48 -0.62
C ALA A 167 -11.13 -24.16 -0.02
N ASP A 168 -12.30 -23.71 -0.43
CA ASP A 168 -12.93 -22.53 0.17
C ASP A 168 -13.33 -22.81 1.60
N ARG A 169 -13.22 -21.78 2.44
CA ARG A 169 -13.85 -21.77 3.76
C ARG A 169 -14.89 -20.66 3.79
N PRO A 170 -16.15 -20.97 4.12
CA PRO A 170 -17.15 -19.94 4.32
C PRO A 170 -16.74 -19.04 5.48
N ALA A 171 -17.30 -17.83 5.53
CA ALA A 171 -17.14 -16.99 6.72
C ALA A 171 -17.78 -17.70 7.93
N GLY A 172 -17.16 -17.57 9.10
CA GLY A 172 -17.73 -18.06 10.36
C GLY A 172 -19.00 -17.27 10.70
N GLU A 173 -20.02 -17.95 11.24
CA GLU A 173 -21.26 -17.29 11.71
C GLU A 173 -20.99 -16.30 12.85
#